data_AF-A0A5C7BYQ2-F1
#
_entry.id   AF-A0A5C7BYQ2-F1
#
_cell.length_a   1.000
_cell.length_b   1.000
_cell.length_c   1.000
_cell.angle_alpha   90.00
_cell.angle_beta   90.00
_cell.angle_gamma   90.00
#
_symmetry.space_group_name_H-M   'P 1'
#
loop_
_entity.id
_entity.type
_entity.pdbx_description
1 polymer ?
#
loop_
_entity_poly.entity_id
_entity_poly.type
_entity_poly.pdbx_seq_one_letter_code
_entity_poly.pdbx_strand_id
1 'polypeptide(L)' 'MKKAKNECSERVVTLSLQLGEQVNELLSQAAKRSGRTKRQEALLRLTDHLMQVQDIAAAGKTFKF' A
#
# COMPACT_ATOMS: atom_id res chain seq x y z
N MET A 1 1.19 -26.41 -21.64
CA MET A 1 0.51 -25.43 -20.77
C MET A 1 0.81 -25.79 -19.32
N LYS A 2 1.67 -25.03 -18.63
CA LYS A 2 1.94 -25.24 -17.19
C LYS A 2 1.37 -24.03 -16.43
N LYS A 3 0.29 -24.24 -15.70
CA LYS A 3 -0.24 -23.25 -14.74
C LYS A 3 0.78 -23.16 -13.60
N ALA A 4 1.45 -22.03 -13.47
CA ALA A 4 2.24 -21.73 -12.28
C ALA A 4 1.27 -21.59 -11.10
N LYS A 5 1.26 -22.58 -10.20
CA LYS A 5 0.71 -22.42 -8.86
C LYS A 5 1.65 -21.46 -8.13
N ASN A 6 1.31 -20.17 -8.11
CA ASN A 6 1.94 -19.25 -7.18
C ASN A 6 1.22 -19.41 -5.85
N GLU A 7 1.69 -20.35 -5.03
CA GLU A 7 1.28 -20.43 -3.63
C GLU A 7 1.87 -19.20 -2.93
N CYS A 8 1.09 -18.12 -2.88
CA CYS A 8 1.45 -16.92 -2.17
C CYS A 8 1.43 -17.26 -0.67
N SER A 9 2.59 -17.66 -0.14
CA SER A 9 2.72 -18.02 1.26
C SER A 9 2.22 -16.86 2.13
N GLU A 10 1.22 -17.10 2.96
CA GLU A 10 0.61 -16.16 3.94
C GLU A 10 1.59 -15.82 5.08
N ARG A 11 2.81 -15.43 4.73
CA ARG A 11 3.86 -15.11 5.68
C ARG A 11 3.91 -13.61 5.88
N VAL A 12 4.19 -13.20 7.12
CA VAL A 12 4.47 -11.79 7.42
C VAL A 12 5.73 -11.39 6.67
N VAL A 13 5.61 -10.33 5.84
CA VAL A 13 6.71 -9.77 5.07
C VAL A 13 6.95 -8.32 5.48
N THR A 14 8.20 -7.87 5.39
CA THR A 14 8.58 -6.46 5.58
C THR A 14 8.83 -5.83 4.22
N LEU A 15 8.19 -4.69 3.98
CA LEU A 15 8.35 -3.91 2.75
C LEU A 15 9.14 -2.62 3.04
N SER A 16 10.09 -2.31 2.17
CA SER A 16 10.81 -1.03 2.16
C SER A 16 10.42 -0.27 0.90
N LEU A 17 9.87 0.93 1.08
CA LEU A 17 9.31 1.74 -0.01
C LEU A 17 9.97 3.12 -0.03
N GLN A 18 10.20 3.66 -1.23
CA GLN A 18 10.51 5.08 -1.42
C GLN A 18 9.22 5.84 -1.69
N LEU A 19 9.00 6.92 -0.94
CA LEU A 19 7.84 7.78 -1.09
C LEU A 19 8.27 9.09 -1.74
N GLY A 20 7.52 9.54 -2.75
CA GLY A 20 7.66 10.91 -3.27
C GLY A 20 7.38 11.96 -2.20
N GLU A 21 7.95 13.15 -2.35
CA GLU A 21 7.90 14.23 -1.36
C GLU A 21 6.46 14.55 -0.92
N GLN A 22 5.57 14.77 -1.89
CA GLN A 22 4.16 15.07 -1.64
C GLN A 22 3.45 13.98 -0.84
N VAL A 23 3.72 12.70 -1.14
CA VAL A 23 3.11 11.57 -0.43
C VAL A 23 3.64 11.47 1.00
N ASN A 24 4.94 11.70 1.20
CA ASN A 24 5.54 11.73 2.53
C ASN A 24 4.97 12.88 3.38
N GLU A 25 4.70 14.06 2.80
CA GLU A 25 4.04 15.16 3.49
C GLU A 25 2.63 14.79 3.95
N LEU A 26 1.81 14.26 3.04
CA LEU A 26 0.45 13.81 3.35
C LEU A 26 0.45 12.74 4.45
N LEU A 27 1.36 11.78 4.37
CA LEU A 27 1.53 10.74 5.40
C LEU A 27 1.95 11.34 6.74
N SER A 28 2.85 12.34 6.73
CA SER A 28 3.30 13.04 7.94
C SER A 28 2.14 13.75 8.65
N GLN A 29 1.32 14.46 7.87
CA GLN A 29 0.16 15.16 8.41
C GLN A 29 -0.88 14.19 8.95
N ALA A 30 -1.15 13.10 8.22
CA ALA A 30 -2.05 12.05 8.67
C ALA A 30 -1.60 11.42 9.98
N ALA A 31 -0.33 11.02 10.07
CA ALA A 31 0.27 10.43 11.27
C ALA A 31 0.19 11.39 12.48
N LYS A 32 0.44 12.69 12.25
CA LYS A 32 0.30 13.72 13.29
C LYS A 32 -1.14 13.86 13.79
N ARG A 33 -2.13 13.84 12.89
CA ARG A 33 -3.56 13.91 13.25
C ARG A 33 -4.03 12.68 14.03
N SER A 34 -3.53 11.49 13.69
CA SER A 34 -3.92 10.24 14.33
C SER A 34 -3.11 9.91 15.59
N GLY A 35 -2.06 10.68 15.90
CA GLY A 35 -1.15 10.40 17.01
C GLY A 35 -0.28 9.15 16.81
N ARG A 36 -0.10 8.71 15.55
CA ARG A 36 0.64 7.50 15.20
C ARG A 36 2.00 7.83 14.60
N THR A 37 2.90 6.83 14.57
CA THR A 37 4.11 6.94 13.76
C THR A 37 3.77 6.83 12.27
N LYS A 38 4.60 7.43 11.39
CA LYS A 38 4.44 7.31 9.93
C LYS A 38 4.33 5.86 9.46
N ARG A 39 5.11 4.96 10.07
CA ARG A 39 5.10 3.52 9.76
C ARG A 39 3.74 2.89 10.05
N GLN A 40 3.18 3.16 11.24
CA GLN A 40 1.87 2.62 11.63
C GLN A 40 0.76 3.19 10.75
N GLU A 41 0.78 4.49 10.48
CA GLU A 41 -0.21 5.13 9.62
C GLU A 41 -0.12 4.61 8.17
N ALA A 42 1.09 4.38 7.65
CA ALA A 42 1.30 3.81 6.32
C ALA A 42 0.79 2.37 6.23
N LEU A 43 1.10 1.54 7.24
CA LEU A 43 0.60 0.18 7.32
C LEU A 43 -0.93 0.17 7.33
N LEU A 44 -1.55 0.96 8.20
CA LEU A 44 -3.00 1.02 8.34
C LEU A 44 -3.66 1.48 7.03
N ARG A 45 -3.13 2.51 6.38
CA ARG A 45 -3.65 3.00 5.10
C ARG A 45 -3.51 1.98 3.98
N LEU A 46 -2.37 1.28 3.91
CA LEU A 46 -2.15 0.24 2.91
C LEU A 46 -3.10 -0.94 3.14
N THR A 47 -3.25 -1.39 4.38
CA THR A 47 -4.19 -2.45 4.75
C THR A 47 -5.62 -2.07 4.43
N ASP A 48 -6.07 -0.88 4.86
CA ASP A 48 -7.42 -0.38 4.59
C ASP A 48 -7.71 -0.29 3.10
N HIS A 49 -6.79 0.29 2.32
CA HIS A 49 -6.95 0.40 0.87
C HIS A 49 -7.03 -0.95 0.18
N LEU A 50 -6.16 -1.91 0.53
CA LEU A 50 -6.17 -3.25 -0.06
C LEU A 50 -7.42 -4.06 0.33
N MET A 51 -7.99 -3.83 1.52
CA MET A 51 -9.24 -4.47 1.94
C MET A 51 -10.46 -3.90 1.21
N GLN A 52 -10.44 -2.60 0.89
CA GLN A 52 -11.55 -1.91 0.24
C GLN A 52 -11.49 -1.99 -1.30
N VAL A 53 -10.29 -2.05 -1.89
CA VAL A 53 -10.07 -1.97 -3.33
C VAL A 53 -9.39 -3.26 -3.82
N GLN A 54 -10.13 -4.07 -4.59
CA GLN A 54 -9.60 -5.32 -5.16
C GLN A 54 -8.59 -5.07 -6.27
N ASP A 55 -8.88 -4.13 -7.18
CA ASP A 55 -8.01 -3.77 -8.29
C ASP A 55 -7.84 -2.27 -8.35
N ILE A 56 -6.59 -1.81 -8.23
CA ILE A 56 -6.26 -0.38 -8.35
C ILE A 56 -6.52 0.17 -9.78
N ALA A 57 -6.75 -0.72 -10.76
CA ALA A 57 -6.86 -0.42 -12.18
C ALA A 57 -8.13 -1.02 -12.84
N ALA A 58 -9.26 -1.06 -12.14
CA ALA A 58 -10.51 -1.50 -12.75
C ALA A 58 -10.98 -0.53 -13.86
N ALA A 59 -10.91 -1.04 -15.11
CA ALA A 59 -11.31 -0.52 -16.42
C ALA A 59 -10.68 0.82 -16.90
N GLY A 60 -9.50 0.70 -17.52
CA GLY A 60 -9.05 1.64 -18.58
C GLY A 60 -8.02 2.69 -18.19
N LYS A 61 -7.51 2.70 -16.95
CA LYS A 61 -6.50 3.66 -16.51
C LYS A 61 -5.24 2.95 -16.04
N THR A 62 -4.16 3.12 -16.79
CA THR A 62 -2.81 2.77 -16.37
C THR A 62 -2.24 3.94 -15.57
N PHE A 63 -1.85 3.69 -14.31
CA PHE A 63 -1.02 4.65 -13.58
C PHE A 63 0.41 4.54 -14.14
N LYS A 64 0.88 5.61 -14.80
CA LYS A 64 2.30 5.77 -15.12
C LYS A 64 2.96 6.48 -13.94
N PHE A 65 3.91 5.80 -13.31
CA PHE A 65 4.82 6.37 -12.32
C PHE A 65 5.95 7.12 -13.02
#